data_AF-W9QKY5-F1
#
_entry.id   AF-W9QKY5-F1
#
_cell.length_a   1.000
_cell.length_b   1.000
_cell.length_c   1.000
_cell.angle_alpha   90.00
_cell.angle_beta   90.00
_cell.angle_gamma   90.00
#
_symmetry.space_group_name_H-M   'P 1'
#
loop_
_entity.id
_entity.type
_entity.pdbx_description
1 polymer ?
#
loop_
_entity_poly.entity_id
_entity_poly.type
_entity_poly.pdbx_seq_one_letter_code
_entity_poly.pdbx_strand_id
1 'polypeptide(L)'
;MGDSSSCRFKWTIESFTKLSVRKLYSDIFYVGGYKWRILIFPKGNNVDHLSMYLDVADSETLPYGWSRDAQFSLSVINQIHSEGTVEKVRKHVFNASESDWGFASFIPLSELNSSASGFILKDTCIVEAEVY
;
A
#
# COMPACT_ATOMS: atom_id res chain seq x y z
N MET A 1 4.19 29.41 6.77
CA MET A 1 3.18 28.57 6.11
C MET A 1 3.88 27.95 4.92
N GLY A 2 4.34 26.71 5.05
CA GLY A 2 4.97 25.97 3.97
C GLY A 2 4.19 24.69 3.82
N ASP A 3 3.65 24.45 2.62
CA ASP A 3 2.70 23.38 2.34
C ASP A 3 3.24 22.03 2.83
N SER A 4 2.56 21.45 3.82
CA SER A 4 2.63 20.02 4.09
C SER A 4 1.97 19.33 2.90
N SER A 5 2.69 19.18 1.79
CA SER A 5 2.15 18.57 0.58
C SER A 5 2.11 17.06 0.78
N SER A 6 1.15 16.58 1.56
CA SER A 6 0.79 15.16 1.54
C SER A 6 0.14 14.84 0.20
N CYS A 7 0.39 13.65 -0.32
CA CYS A 7 -0.28 13.17 -1.53
C CYS A 7 -0.89 11.81 -1.24
N ARG A 8 -2.18 11.70 -1.55
CA ARG A 8 -2.92 10.45 -1.50
C ARG A 8 -2.98 9.84 -2.89
N PHE A 9 -2.41 8.66 -3.03
CA PHE A 9 -2.47 7.85 -4.23
C PHE A 9 -3.46 6.71 -4.03
N LYS A 10 -4.37 6.54 -5.00
CA LYS A 10 -5.40 5.51 -5.00
C LYS A 10 -5.16 4.52 -6.12
N TRP A 11 -5.18 3.23 -5.78
CA TRP A 11 -4.99 2.14 -6.73
C TRP A 11 -6.19 1.20 -6.71
N THR A 12 -6.85 1.09 -7.86
CA THR A 12 -7.93 0.11 -8.08
C THR A 12 -7.33 -1.12 -8.76
N ILE A 13 -7.46 -2.27 -8.11
CA ILE A 13 -6.94 -3.54 -8.60
C ILE A 13 -8.13 -4.34 -9.12
N GLU A 14 -8.17 -4.54 -10.43
CA GLU A 14 -9.22 -5.27 -11.11
C GLU A 14 -8.98 -6.78 -11.10
N SER A 15 -10.06 -7.56 -11.27
CA SER A 15 -10.03 -9.02 -11.25
C SER A 15 -9.31 -9.59 -10.00
N PHE A 16 -9.50 -8.95 -8.85
CA PHE A 16 -8.70 -9.17 -7.65
C PHE A 16 -8.75 -10.63 -7.18
N THR A 17 -9.94 -11.25 -7.22
CA THR A 17 -10.11 -12.65 -6.79
C THR A 17 -9.42 -13.65 -7.72
N LYS A 18 -9.10 -13.25 -8.95
CA LYS A 18 -8.44 -14.08 -9.97
C LYS A 18 -6.92 -13.96 -9.96
N LEU A 19 -6.36 -13.07 -9.14
CA LEU A 19 -4.92 -12.87 -9.06
C LEU A 19 -4.23 -14.17 -8.63
N SER A 20 -3.28 -14.64 -9.44
CA SER A 20 -2.44 -15.81 -9.16
C SER A 20 -1.00 -15.43 -8.80
N VAL A 21 -0.64 -14.17 -8.98
CA VAL A 21 0.71 -13.65 -8.72
C VAL A 21 0.99 -13.51 -7.22
N ARG A 22 2.26 -13.68 -6.84
CA ARG A 22 2.70 -13.56 -5.44
C ARG A 22 2.65 -12.12 -4.93
N LYS A 23 3.08 -11.16 -5.76
CA LYS A 23 3.12 -9.73 -5.43
C LYS A 23 2.76 -8.87 -6.64
N LEU A 24 2.30 -7.66 -6.37
CA LEU A 24 1.99 -6.64 -7.37
C LEU A 24 2.55 -5.29 -6.92
N TYR A 25 2.84 -4.44 -7.89
CA TYR A 25 3.22 -3.05 -7.67
C TYR A 25 2.19 -2.14 -8.37
N SER A 26 1.85 -1.03 -7.73
CA SER A 26 1.10 0.03 -8.39
C SER A 26 1.96 0.80 -9.39
N ASP A 27 1.32 1.72 -10.11
CA ASP A 27 2.02 2.80 -10.78
C ASP A 27 2.79 3.67 -9.77
N ILE A 28 3.79 4.39 -10.28
CA ILE A 28 4.63 5.28 -9.49
C ILE A 28 3.91 6.61 -9.28
N PHE A 29 3.95 7.11 -8.05
CA PHE A 29 3.50 8.45 -7.68
C PHE A 29 4.61 9.24 -6.98
N TYR A 30 4.47 10.57 -6.96
CA TYR A 30 5.52 11.49 -6.55
C TYR A 30 5.12 12.32 -5.34
N VAL A 31 5.92 12.28 -4.27
CA VAL A 31 5.73 13.09 -3.07
C VAL A 31 7.09 13.56 -2.57
N GLY A 32 7.23 14.87 -2.32
CA GLY A 32 8.53 15.45 -1.90
C GLY A 32 9.67 15.28 -2.93
N GLY A 33 9.33 15.10 -4.21
CA GLY A 33 10.31 14.81 -5.27
C GLY A 33 10.76 13.34 -5.33
N TYR A 34 10.20 12.48 -4.48
CA TYR A 34 10.55 11.05 -4.40
C TYR A 34 9.53 10.18 -5.10
N LYS A 35 10.01 9.09 -5.71
CA LYS A 35 9.19 8.07 -6.38
C LYS A 35 8.75 7.00 -5.40
N TRP A 36 7.45 6.90 -5.21
CA TRP A 36 6.79 5.93 -4.35
C TRP A 36 5.88 5.02 -5.18
N ARG A 37 5.62 3.82 -4.68
CA ARG A 37 4.59 2.91 -5.19
C ARG A 37 4.05 2.04 -4.06
N ILE A 38 2.86 1.49 -4.24
CA ILE A 38 2.28 0.51 -3.33
C ILE A 38 2.77 -0.88 -3.76
N LEU A 39 3.27 -1.66 -2.81
CA LEU A 39 3.57 -3.08 -2.97
C LEU A 39 2.55 -3.89 -2.17
N ILE A 40 1.87 -4.83 -2.83
CA ILE A 40 0.97 -5.77 -2.16
C ILE A 40 1.34 -7.23 -2.40
N PHE A 41 1.01 -8.07 -1.43
CA PHE A 41 0.94 -9.52 -1.56
C PHE A 41 -0.52 -9.93 -1.37
N PRO A 42 -1.31 -10.08 -2.45
CA PRO A 42 -2.76 -10.25 -2.36
C PRO A 42 -3.20 -11.51 -1.61
N LYS A 43 -2.34 -12.53 -1.58
CA LYS A 43 -2.53 -13.79 -0.84
C LYS A 43 -1.60 -13.92 0.37
N GLY A 44 -0.96 -12.81 0.75
CA GLY A 44 -0.05 -12.71 1.87
C GLY A 44 1.41 -13.04 1.61
N ASN A 45 2.25 -12.56 2.52
CA ASN A 45 3.70 -12.74 2.51
C ASN A 45 4.12 -13.69 3.64
N ASN A 46 3.88 -14.98 3.45
CA ASN A 46 4.04 -16.03 4.47
C ASN A 46 3.06 -15.93 5.67
N VAL A 47 1.93 -15.25 5.47
CA VAL A 47 0.84 -15.08 6.46
C VAL A 47 -0.52 -15.09 5.76
N ASP A 48 -1.59 -15.42 6.48
CA ASP A 48 -2.97 -15.47 5.92
C ASP A 48 -3.68 -14.10 5.93
N HIS A 49 -2.93 -13.06 5.55
CA HIS A 49 -3.41 -11.68 5.49
C HIS A 49 -2.98 -11.06 4.17
N LEU A 50 -3.75 -10.12 3.64
CA LEU A 50 -3.20 -9.18 2.66
C LEU A 50 -2.01 -8.47 3.31
N SER A 51 -0.87 -8.51 2.65
CA SER A 51 0.31 -7.72 3.05
C SER A 51 0.41 -6.50 2.16
N MET A 52 0.71 -5.35 2.74
CA MET A 52 0.75 -4.07 2.04
C MET A 52 1.86 -3.18 2.57
N TYR A 53 2.61 -2.57 1.65
CA TYR A 53 3.81 -1.80 1.90
C TYR A 53 3.86 -0.57 1.01
N LEU A 54 4.49 0.49 1.51
CA LEU A 54 4.98 1.59 0.69
C LEU A 54 6.41 1.24 0.26
N ASP A 55 6.73 1.40 -1.02
CA ASP A 55 8.03 1.06 -1.59
C ASP A 55 8.65 2.25 -2.34
N VAL A 56 9.97 2.40 -2.20
CA VAL A 56 10.76 3.37 -2.96
C VAL A 56 11.01 2.80 -4.35
N ALA A 57 10.26 3.29 -5.34
CA ALA A 57 10.17 2.67 -6.67
C ALA A 57 11.49 2.64 -7.45
N ASP A 58 12.42 3.55 -7.15
CA ASP A 58 13.72 3.69 -7.80
C ASP A 58 14.91 3.29 -6.92
N SER A 59 14.67 2.56 -5.82
CA SER A 59 15.67 2.21 -4.80
C SER A 59 16.96 1.62 -5.35
N GLU A 60 16.87 0.75 -6.36
CA GLU A 60 18.01 0.08 -7.01
C GLU A 60 18.94 1.05 -7.77
N THR A 61 18.45 2.24 -8.12
CA THR A 61 19.18 3.23 -8.92
C THR A 61 19.68 4.42 -8.10
N LEU A 62 19.32 4.50 -6.82
CA LEU A 62 19.70 5.59 -5.94
C LEU A 62 21.17 5.48 -5.49
N PRO A 63 21.84 6.60 -5.22
CA PRO A 63 23.23 6.60 -4.81
C PRO A 63 23.44 5.88 -3.48
N TYR A 64 24.64 5.33 -3.28
CA TYR A 64 25.00 4.70 -2.00
C TYR A 64 24.77 5.65 -0.82
N GLY A 65 24.14 5.15 0.24
CA GLY A 65 23.83 5.91 1.45
C GLY A 65 22.58 6.79 1.36
N TRP A 66 21.74 6.64 0.33
CA TRP A 66 20.46 7.33 0.28
C TRP A 66 19.56 6.97 1.48
N SER A 67 18.77 7.95 1.94
CA SER A 67 17.82 7.79 3.02
C SER A 67 16.63 8.73 2.82
N ARG A 68 15.43 8.28 3.18
CA ARG A 68 14.18 9.07 3.12
C ARG A 68 13.37 8.83 4.39
N ASP A 69 13.25 9.82 5.27
CA ASP A 69 12.29 9.79 6.39
C ASP A 69 10.91 10.16 5.87
N ALA A 70 9.92 9.29 6.09
CA ALA A 70 8.54 9.55 5.70
C ALA A 70 7.57 9.00 6.75
N GLN A 71 6.53 9.80 7.03
CA GLN A 71 5.29 9.30 7.63
C GLN A 71 4.33 8.97 6.48
N PHE A 72 3.57 7.88 6.61
CA PHE A 72 2.61 7.48 5.60
C PHE A 72 1.43 6.70 6.20
N SER A 73 0.28 6.72 5.53
CA SER A 73 -0.82 5.81 5.76
C SER A 73 -0.97 4.82 4.60
N LEU A 74 -1.47 3.63 4.93
CA LEU A 74 -1.84 2.59 3.98
C LEU A 74 -3.27 2.19 4.31
N SER A 75 -4.14 2.09 3.30
CA SER A 75 -5.57 1.84 3.49
C SER A 75 -6.13 0.81 2.51
N VAL A 76 -7.04 -0.04 2.99
CA VAL A 76 -7.92 -0.88 2.15
C VAL A 76 -9.32 -0.33 2.26
N ILE A 77 -9.84 0.17 1.14
CA ILE A 77 -11.09 0.92 1.11
C ILE A 77 -12.28 -0.02 1.17
N ASN A 78 -13.18 0.23 2.11
CA ASN A 78 -14.48 -0.41 2.11
C ASN A 78 -15.40 0.34 1.14
N GLN A 79 -15.85 -0.36 0.11
CA GLN A 79 -16.57 0.22 -1.03
C GLN A 79 -18.09 0.32 -0.80
N ILE A 80 -18.59 -0.22 0.32
CA ILE A 80 -20.00 -0.16 0.72
C ILE A 80 -20.18 0.86 1.85
N HIS A 81 -19.34 0.77 2.87
CA HIS A 81 -19.40 1.53 4.11
C HIS A 81 -18.07 2.20 4.39
N SER A 82 -17.96 3.51 4.17
CA SER A 82 -16.70 4.25 4.30
C SER A 82 -16.03 4.08 5.68
N GLU A 83 -16.84 3.97 6.73
CA GLU A 83 -16.45 3.73 8.12
C GLU A 83 -15.77 2.38 8.36
N GLY A 84 -15.99 1.42 7.46
CA GLY A 84 -15.35 0.11 7.48
C GLY A 84 -13.99 0.09 6.79
N THR A 85 -13.51 1.23 6.26
CA THR A 85 -12.16 1.33 5.67
C THR A 85 -11.11 1.07 6.73
N VAL A 86 -10.17 0.17 6.42
CA VAL A 86 -9.05 -0.13 7.31
C VAL A 86 -7.86 0.72 6.90
N GLU A 87 -7.48 1.67 7.74
CA GLU A 87 -6.30 2.51 7.57
C GLU A 87 -5.29 2.23 8.68
N LYS A 88 -4.00 2.21 8.33
CA LYS A 88 -2.90 2.12 9.31
C LYS A 88 -1.78 3.09 8.95
N VAL A 89 -1.29 3.81 9.95
CA VAL A 89 -0.22 4.81 9.81
C VAL A 89 1.13 4.25 10.28
N ARG A 90 2.21 4.64 9.61
CA ARG A 90 3.60 4.34 9.98
C ARG A 90 4.50 5.54 9.76
N LYS A 91 5.63 5.52 10.45
CA LYS A 91 6.79 6.37 10.18
C LYS A 91 8.00 5.47 10.00
N HIS A 92 8.82 5.73 8.98
CA HIS A 92 9.99 4.92 8.69
C HIS A 92 11.05 5.72 7.93
N VAL A 93 12.32 5.30 8.09
CA VAL A 93 13.46 5.84 7.37
C VAL A 93 13.91 4.83 6.31
N PHE A 94 13.38 5.01 5.10
CA PHE A 94 13.67 4.16 3.97
C PHE A 94 15.13 4.30 3.54
N ASN A 95 15.76 3.18 3.20
CA ASN A 95 17.15 3.13 2.77
C ASN A 95 17.40 1.90 1.88
N ALA A 96 18.64 1.69 1.44
CA ALA A 96 18.98 0.60 0.52
C ALA A 96 18.68 -0.82 1.08
N SER A 97 18.71 -1.00 2.40
CA SER A 97 18.40 -2.29 3.06
C SER A 97 16.91 -2.45 3.38
N GLU A 98 16.19 -1.33 3.51
CA GLU A 98 14.78 -1.26 3.89
C GLU A 98 14.08 -0.29 2.92
N SER A 99 13.99 -0.70 1.64
CA SER A 99 13.41 0.13 0.59
C SER A 99 11.88 0.15 0.60
N ASP A 100 11.28 -0.81 1.29
CA ASP A 100 9.85 -0.91 1.54
C ASP A 100 9.54 -1.05 3.02
N TRP A 101 8.38 -0.53 3.43
CA TRP A 101 7.92 -0.63 4.81
C TRP A 101 6.40 -0.64 4.88
N GLY A 102 5.85 -1.38 5.85
CA GLY A 102 4.41 -1.53 5.96
C GLY A 102 4.01 -2.67 6.90
N PHE A 103 3.10 -3.51 6.42
CA PHE A 103 2.42 -4.51 7.23
C PHE A 103 2.36 -5.86 6.52
N ALA A 104 3.03 -6.85 7.08
CA ALA A 104 2.83 -8.25 6.67
C ALA A 104 1.37 -8.69 6.92
N SER A 105 0.82 -8.33 8.09
CA SER A 105 -0.58 -8.61 8.44
C SER A 105 -1.42 -7.32 8.39
N PHE A 106 -1.89 -6.94 7.20
CA PHE A 106 -2.75 -5.75 7.03
C PHE A 106 -4.21 -6.07 7.36
N ILE A 107 -4.86 -6.92 6.56
CA ILE A 107 -6.25 -7.38 6.76
C ILE A 107 -6.31 -8.91 6.57
N PRO A 108 -7.01 -9.67 7.43
CA PRO A 108 -7.17 -11.10 7.24
C PRO A 108 -7.78 -11.43 5.88
N LEU A 109 -7.28 -12.48 5.20
CA LEU A 109 -7.84 -12.87 3.91
C LEU A 109 -9.28 -13.35 4.02
N SER A 110 -9.66 -13.95 5.15
CA SER A 110 -11.04 -14.37 5.43
C SER A 110 -12.01 -13.18 5.47
N GLU A 111 -11.57 -12.07 6.06
CA GLU A 111 -12.35 -10.83 6.12
C GLU A 111 -12.37 -10.12 4.76
N LEU A 112 -11.21 -9.97 4.12
CA LEU A 112 -11.07 -9.32 2.81
C LEU A 112 -11.94 -9.97 1.74
N ASN A 113 -11.99 -11.31 1.70
CA ASN A 113 -12.73 -12.08 0.70
C ASN A 113 -14.19 -12.36 1.07
N SER A 114 -14.63 -11.95 2.26
CA SER A 114 -16.04 -12.08 2.65
C SER A 114 -16.90 -11.16 1.78
N SER A 115 -17.96 -11.69 1.18
CA SER A 115 -18.90 -10.88 0.39
C SER A 115 -19.64 -9.83 1.22
N ALA A 116 -19.68 -9.99 2.54
CA ALA A 116 -20.33 -9.07 3.47
C ALA A 116 -19.40 -7.96 3.97
N SER A 117 -18.07 -8.05 3.76
CA SER A 117 -17.13 -7.08 4.31
C SER A 117 -17.03 -5.80 3.50
N GLY A 118 -17.36 -5.83 2.21
CA GLY A 118 -17.39 -4.64 1.35
C GLY A 118 -16.04 -4.18 0.80
N PHE A 119 -14.94 -4.89 1.08
CA PHE A 119 -13.62 -4.55 0.55
C PHE A 119 -13.43 -4.92 -0.91
N ILE A 120 -14.05 -6.02 -1.36
CA ILE A 120 -14.09 -6.43 -2.76
C ILE A 120 -15.49 -6.20 -3.31
N LEU A 121 -15.60 -5.32 -4.31
CA LEU A 121 -16.86 -5.02 -5.00
C LEU A 121 -16.65 -5.11 -6.51
N LYS A 122 -17.54 -5.84 -7.21
CA LYS A 122 -17.42 -6.11 -8.67
C LYS A 122 -16.05 -6.68 -9.06
N ASP A 123 -15.50 -7.57 -8.22
CA ASP A 123 -14.16 -8.16 -8.39
C ASP A 123 -13.02 -7.12 -8.44
N THR A 124 -13.22 -5.97 -7.81
CA THR A 124 -12.19 -4.93 -7.63
C THR A 124 -11.89 -4.73 -6.16
N CYS A 125 -10.60 -4.52 -5.84
CA CYS A 125 -10.14 -4.10 -4.52
C CYS A 125 -9.47 -2.73 -4.67
N ILE A 126 -9.76 -1.81 -3.76
CA ILE A 126 -9.21 -0.46 -3.79
C ILE A 126 -8.29 -0.29 -2.59
N VAL A 127 -7.04 0.09 -2.86
CA VAL A 127 -6.05 0.41 -1.83
C VAL A 127 -5.54 1.84 -2.01
N GLU A 128 -5.15 2.47 -0.93
CA GLU A 128 -4.61 3.83 -0.93
C GLU A 128 -3.32 3.91 -0.12
N ALA A 129 -2.45 4.84 -0.53
CA ALA A 129 -1.30 5.27 0.24
C ALA A 129 -1.30 6.80 0.32
N GLU A 130 -1.16 7.34 1.52
CA GLU A 130 -0.91 8.77 1.72
C GLU A 130 0.48 8.95 2.33
N VAL A 131 1.32 9.80 1.72
CA VAL A 131 2.65 10.13 2.25
C VAL A 131 2.63 11.59 2.68
N TYR A 132 3.11 11.89 3.88
CA TYR A 132 3.06 13.22 4.52
C TYR A 132 4.38 13.98 4.45
#